data_AF-A0A938VQJ7-F1
#
_entry.id   AF-A0A938VQJ7-F1
#
_cell.length_a   1.000
_cell.length_b   1.000
_cell.length_c   1.000
_cell.angle_alpha   90.00
_cell.angle_beta   90.00
_cell.angle_gamma   90.00
#
_symmetry.space_group_name_H-M   'P 1'
#
loop_
_entity.id
_entity.type
_entity.pdbx_description
1 polymer ?
#
loop_
_entity_poly.entity_id
_entity_poly.type
_entity_poly.pdbx_seq_one_letter_code
_entity_poly.pdbx_strand_id
1 'polypeptide(L)'
;MALFPGAPLRAALATPPFGLPFASPPSLNSWYVGQWYGNTTGAYRNREGIYAAGQGLHFGIDFSAPCHTPVVAIGDGAVRAIDGPFGAWPHHIVLEHANGLSSLYGHLVER
;
A
#
# COMPACT_ATOMS: atom_id res chain seq x y z
N MET A 1 -32.23 28.76 30.57
CA MET A 1 -30.85 28.48 30.14
C MET A 1 -30.48 27.10 30.67
N ALA A 2 -30.77 26.05 29.89
CA ALA A 2 -30.52 24.67 30.29
C ALA A 2 -29.17 24.21 29.69
N LEU A 3 -28.28 23.70 30.54
CA LEU A 3 -26.98 23.18 30.18
C LEU A 3 -27.16 21.76 29.61
N PHE A 4 -26.85 21.55 28.34
CA PHE A 4 -26.67 20.21 27.77
C PHE A 4 -25.24 19.74 28.08
N PRO A 5 -25.01 18.63 28.80
CA PRO A 5 -23.71 18.01 28.81
C PRO A 5 -23.57 17.21 27.51
N GLY A 6 -23.08 17.85 26.46
CA GLY A 6 -22.61 17.16 25.26
C GLY A 6 -21.32 16.41 25.60
N ALA A 7 -21.43 15.14 25.99
CA ALA A 7 -20.27 14.26 25.98
C ALA A 7 -19.68 14.25 24.56
N PRO A 8 -18.36 14.38 24.37
CA PRO A 8 -17.79 14.30 23.04
C PRO A 8 -18.06 12.91 22.49
N LEU A 9 -18.67 12.84 21.31
CA LEU A 9 -18.80 11.63 20.51
C LEU A 9 -17.38 11.22 20.08
N ARG A 10 -16.64 10.54 20.95
CA ARG A 10 -15.50 9.71 20.52
C ARG A 10 -16.13 8.58 19.72
N ALA A 11 -16.28 8.78 18.41
CA ALA A 11 -16.34 7.67 17.49
C ALA A 11 -15.16 6.76 17.86
N ALA A 12 -15.46 5.54 18.33
CA ALA A 12 -14.43 4.53 18.46
C ALA A 12 -13.75 4.47 17.09
N LEU A 13 -12.48 4.86 17.01
CA LEU A 13 -11.74 4.77 15.76
C LEU A 13 -11.79 3.29 15.38
N ALA A 14 -12.54 2.97 14.32
CA ALA A 14 -12.60 1.62 13.80
C ALA A 14 -11.16 1.15 13.58
N THR A 15 -10.82 -0.02 14.09
CA THR A 15 -9.52 -0.63 13.85
C THR A 15 -9.29 -0.63 12.34
N PRO A 16 -8.18 -0.05 11.84
CA PRO A 16 -7.88 -0.08 10.42
C PRO A 16 -7.94 -1.53 9.93
N PRO A 17 -8.63 -1.81 8.80
CA PRO A 17 -8.79 -3.18 8.32
C PRO A 17 -7.48 -3.82 7.88
N PHE A 18 -6.43 -3.01 7.69
CA PHE A 18 -5.11 -3.43 7.24
C PHE A 18 -4.00 -2.75 8.06
N GLY A 19 -2.91 -3.49 8.27
CA GLY A 19 -1.65 -3.02 8.84
C GLY A 19 -0.66 -2.52 7.79
N LEU A 20 0.58 -2.36 8.21
CA LEU A 20 1.69 -1.96 7.34
C LEU A 20 2.34 -3.18 6.68
N PRO A 21 2.94 -3.04 5.48
CA PRO A 21 3.53 -4.16 4.75
C PRO A 21 4.92 -4.59 5.28
N PHE A 22 5.33 -4.11 6.46
CA PHE A 22 6.60 -4.45 7.09
C PHE A 22 6.41 -4.70 8.59
N ALA A 23 7.16 -5.66 9.14
CA ALA A 23 7.10 -6.01 10.55
C ALA A 23 7.84 -5.00 11.46
N SER A 24 8.87 -4.32 10.93
CA SER A 24 9.64 -3.31 11.68
C SER A 24 9.05 -1.91 11.52
N PRO A 25 9.19 -1.00 12.50
CA PRO A 25 8.84 0.40 12.32
C PRO A 25 9.65 1.10 11.22
N PRO A 26 9.13 2.19 10.63
CA PRO A 26 9.87 2.99 9.66
C PRO A 26 11.03 3.75 10.31
N SER A 27 12.13 3.90 9.59
CA SER A 27 13.34 4.62 10.02
C SER A 27 14.24 4.91 8.83
N LEU A 28 15.33 5.65 9.05
CA LEU A 28 16.35 5.88 8.02
C LEU A 28 17.08 4.60 7.57
N ASN A 29 17.11 3.55 8.41
CA ASN A 29 17.81 2.30 8.16
C ASN A 29 16.87 1.11 7.87
N SER A 30 15.55 1.33 7.89
CA SER A 30 14.55 0.31 7.59
C SER A 30 13.79 0.73 6.34
N TRP A 31 12.58 1.26 6.49
CA TRP A 31 11.77 1.69 5.38
C TRP A 31 11.10 3.03 5.63
N TYR A 32 10.76 3.71 4.55
CA TYR A 32 9.96 4.93 4.55
C TYR A 32 9.20 5.04 3.24
N VAL A 33 8.16 5.89 3.20
CA VAL A 33 7.40 6.12 1.96
C VAL A 33 8.24 6.95 1.00
N GLY A 34 8.60 6.36 -0.14
CA GLY A 34 9.32 7.02 -1.23
C GLY A 34 8.38 7.74 -2.20
N GLN A 35 7.19 7.18 -2.42
CA GLN A 35 6.20 7.76 -3.33
C GLN A 35 4.77 7.42 -2.89
N TRP A 36 3.92 8.45 -2.76
CA TRP A 36 2.50 8.28 -2.46
C TRP A 36 1.67 7.93 -3.68
N TYR A 37 0.45 7.44 -3.46
CA TYR A 37 -0.56 7.29 -4.50
C TYR A 37 -0.92 8.62 -5.15
N GLY A 38 -1.23 8.59 -6.45
CA GLY A 38 -1.79 9.69 -7.21
C GLY A 38 -0.77 10.45 -8.06
N ASN A 39 -1.02 11.75 -8.24
CA ASN A 39 -0.26 12.60 -9.16
C ASN A 39 0.99 13.19 -8.48
N THR A 40 1.98 12.34 -8.19
CA THR A 40 3.27 12.78 -7.65
C THR A 40 4.12 13.45 -8.74
N THR A 41 5.16 14.19 -8.35
CA THR A 41 6.14 14.73 -9.33
C THR A 41 6.75 13.64 -10.21
N GLY A 42 7.02 12.45 -9.63
CA GLY A 42 7.53 11.29 -10.35
C GLY A 42 6.50 10.75 -11.35
N ALA A 43 5.24 10.61 -10.92
CA ALA A 43 4.13 10.19 -11.77
C ALA A 43 3.91 11.16 -12.93
N TYR A 44 3.78 12.46 -12.64
CA TYR A 44 3.59 13.50 -13.65
C TYR A 44 4.68 13.51 -14.72
N ARG A 45 5.95 13.34 -14.33
CA ARG A 45 7.08 13.32 -15.27
C ARG A 45 7.10 12.06 -16.15
N ASN A 46 6.53 10.96 -15.67
CA ASN A 46 6.52 9.66 -16.35
C ASN A 46 5.12 9.20 -16.78
N ARG A 47 4.17 10.14 -16.88
CA ARG A 47 2.74 9.87 -17.07
C ARG A 47 2.42 9.10 -18.35
N GLU A 48 3.18 9.33 -19.42
CA GLU A 48 3.03 8.63 -20.71
C GLU A 48 3.90 7.37 -20.80
N GLY A 49 4.69 7.07 -19.77
CA GLY A 49 5.63 5.95 -19.71
C GLY A 49 5.18 4.88 -18.71
N ILE A 50 5.96 4.67 -17.65
CA ILE A 50 5.71 3.61 -16.65
C ILE A 50 4.37 3.74 -15.91
N TYR A 51 3.72 4.91 -15.97
CA TYR A 51 2.38 5.14 -15.39
C TYR A 51 1.26 5.22 -16.42
N ALA A 52 1.51 4.91 -17.70
CA ALA A 52 0.49 5.03 -18.75
C ALA A 52 -0.75 4.17 -18.47
N ALA A 53 -0.56 2.95 -17.95
CA ALA A 53 -1.65 2.05 -17.56
C ALA A 53 -2.52 2.63 -16.42
N GLY A 54 -1.95 3.51 -15.60
CA GLY A 54 -2.61 4.22 -14.52
C GLY A 54 -3.16 5.59 -14.91
N GLN A 55 -3.31 5.88 -16.20
CA GLN A 55 -3.70 7.20 -16.72
C GLN A 55 -2.75 8.32 -16.25
N GLY A 56 -1.48 7.98 -16.07
CA GLY A 56 -0.44 8.92 -15.62
C GLY A 56 -0.36 9.12 -14.11
N LEU A 57 -1.13 8.37 -13.32
CA LEU A 57 -1.08 8.39 -11.86
C LEU A 57 -0.23 7.23 -11.32
N HIS A 58 0.35 7.42 -10.14
CA HIS A 58 0.88 6.31 -9.36
C HIS A 58 -0.27 5.58 -8.66
N PHE A 59 -0.54 4.34 -9.06
CA PHE A 59 -1.65 3.51 -8.56
C PHE A 59 -1.24 2.59 -7.41
N GLY A 60 -0.24 3.01 -6.63
CA GLY A 60 0.28 2.29 -5.48
C GLY A 60 0.89 3.22 -4.44
N ILE A 61 1.63 2.65 -3.50
CA ILE A 61 2.49 3.37 -2.56
C ILE A 61 3.84 2.68 -2.60
N ASP A 62 4.90 3.43 -2.92
CA ASP A 62 6.24 2.89 -2.96
C ASP A 62 6.91 3.12 -1.63
N PHE A 63 7.39 2.03 -1.04
CA PHE A 63 8.20 2.05 0.16
C PHE A 63 9.65 1.83 -0.22
N SER A 64 10.50 2.79 0.11
CA SER A 64 11.95 2.60 0.03
C SER A 64 12.38 1.70 1.18
N ALA A 65 13.00 0.57 0.86
CA ALA A 65 13.54 -0.38 1.83
C ALA A 65 14.81 -1.06 1.26
N PRO A 66 15.76 -1.52 2.09
CA PRO A 66 16.87 -2.35 1.65
C PRO A 66 16.38 -3.58 0.85
N CYS A 67 17.13 -3.99 -0.17
CA CYS A 67 16.85 -5.24 -0.88
C CYS A 67 16.81 -6.41 0.11
N HIS A 68 15.96 -7.40 -0.18
CA HIS A 68 15.67 -8.55 0.70
C HIS A 68 15.01 -8.20 2.04
N THR A 69 14.50 -6.97 2.23
CA THR A 69 13.62 -6.68 3.38
C THR A 69 12.36 -7.55 3.28
N PRO A 70 12.01 -8.33 4.32
CA PRO A 70 10.79 -9.13 4.31
C PRO A 70 9.55 -8.24 4.22
N VAL A 71 8.71 -8.52 3.23
CA VAL A 71 7.39 -7.91 3.05
C VAL A 71 6.35 -8.81 3.70
N VAL A 72 5.44 -8.23 4.48
CA VAL A 72 4.36 -8.98 5.15
C VAL A 72 3.00 -8.61 4.58
N ALA A 73 2.07 -9.55 4.63
CA ALA A 73 0.69 -9.28 4.27
C ALA A 73 0.11 -8.19 5.18
N ILE A 74 -0.64 -7.25 4.59
CA ILE A 74 -1.26 -6.14 5.33
C ILE A 74 -2.52 -6.61 6.08
N GLY A 75 -3.02 -7.79 5.76
CA GLY A 75 -4.14 -8.44 6.44
C GLY A 75 -4.36 -9.84 5.87
N ASP A 76 -5.22 -10.60 6.54
CA ASP A 76 -5.56 -11.97 6.14
C ASP A 76 -6.15 -12.00 4.72
N GLY A 77 -5.71 -12.97 3.93
CA GLY A 77 -6.16 -13.12 2.55
C GLY A 77 -5.67 -14.42 1.93
N ALA A 78 -6.18 -14.73 0.75
CA ALA A 78 -5.75 -15.86 -0.06
C ALA A 78 -4.92 -15.36 -1.26
N VAL A 79 -3.84 -16.08 -1.58
CA VAL A 79 -3.05 -15.79 -2.78
C VAL A 79 -3.92 -16.03 -4.01
N ARG A 80 -4.14 -14.96 -4.78
CA ARG A 80 -4.92 -15.00 -6.01
C ARG A 80 -4.05 -15.19 -7.24
N ALA A 81 -2.88 -14.56 -7.25
CA ALA A 81 -1.92 -14.61 -8.34
C ALA A 81 -0.49 -14.43 -7.82
N ILE A 82 0.45 -15.10 -8.49
CA ILE A 82 1.89 -14.90 -8.36
C ILE A 82 2.38 -14.58 -9.77
N ASP A 83 2.94 -13.39 -9.94
CA ASP A 83 3.22 -12.76 -11.23
C ASP A 83 1.98 -12.67 -12.16
N GLY A 84 2.14 -11.96 -13.27
CA GLY A 84 1.04 -11.73 -14.22
C GLY A 84 1.09 -10.35 -14.88
N PRO A 85 0.00 -9.94 -15.55
CA PRO A 85 -0.06 -8.68 -16.29
C PRO A 85 -0.34 -7.46 -15.40
N PHE A 86 -0.01 -7.51 -14.10
CA PHE A 86 -0.33 -6.46 -13.13
C PHE A 86 0.76 -5.38 -12.97
N GLY A 87 1.87 -5.50 -13.71
CA GLY A 87 3.01 -4.58 -13.62
C GLY A 87 3.98 -4.93 -12.50
N ALA A 88 4.64 -3.92 -11.93
CA ALA A 88 5.53 -4.03 -10.77
C ALA A 88 6.58 -5.17 -10.81
N TRP A 89 7.27 -5.30 -11.94
CA TRP A 89 8.35 -6.27 -12.16
C TRP A 89 9.51 -6.14 -11.13
N PRO A 90 10.29 -7.21 -10.88
CA PRO A 90 10.28 -8.50 -11.58
C PRO A 90 9.23 -9.48 -11.05
N HIS A 91 8.90 -9.42 -9.75
CA HIS A 91 7.91 -10.31 -9.15
C HIS A 91 6.84 -9.54 -8.37
N HIS A 92 5.62 -10.07 -8.39
CA HIS A 92 4.54 -9.56 -7.56
C HIS A 92 3.57 -10.66 -7.10
N ILE A 93 2.91 -10.40 -5.98
CA ILE A 93 1.86 -11.28 -5.43
C ILE A 93 0.60 -10.46 -5.24
N VAL A 94 -0.55 -11.04 -5.58
CA VAL A 94 -1.87 -10.46 -5.32
C VAL A 94 -2.59 -11.31 -4.29
N LEU A 95 -3.07 -10.67 -3.22
CA LEU A 95 -3.95 -11.29 -2.23
C LEU A 95 -5.38 -10.79 -2.39
N GLU A 96 -6.35 -11.70 -2.32
CA GLU A 96 -7.77 -11.38 -2.16
C GLU A 96 -8.14 -11.48 -0.67
N HIS A 97 -8.74 -10.41 -0.13
CA HIS A 97 -9.16 -10.31 1.27
C HIS A 97 -10.67 -10.57 1.41
N ALA A 98 -11.10 -11.02 2.60
CA ALA A 98 -12.50 -11.37 2.86
C ALA A 98 -13.50 -10.21 2.71
N ASN A 99 -13.02 -8.96 2.76
CA ASN A 99 -13.83 -7.75 2.56
C ASN A 99 -14.00 -7.36 1.09
N GLY A 100 -13.55 -8.19 0.14
CA GLY A 100 -13.66 -7.95 -1.30
C GLY A 100 -12.60 -7.00 -1.86
N LEU A 101 -11.63 -6.57 -1.04
CA LEU A 101 -10.47 -5.81 -1.49
C LEU A 101 -9.33 -6.74 -1.88
N SER A 102 -8.38 -6.22 -2.67
CA SER A 102 -7.15 -6.91 -3.00
C SER A 102 -5.94 -6.04 -2.68
N SER A 103 -4.86 -6.68 -2.25
CA SER A 103 -3.54 -6.05 -2.13
C SER A 103 -2.59 -6.64 -3.16
N LEU A 104 -1.70 -5.80 -3.69
CA LEU A 104 -0.63 -6.20 -4.59
C LEU A 104 0.70 -5.81 -3.96
N TYR A 105 1.61 -6.78 -3.88
CA TYR A 105 2.99 -6.59 -3.41
C TYR A 105 3.91 -6.69 -4.61
N GLY A 106 4.49 -5.56 -5.02
CA GLY A 106 5.28 -5.45 -6.24
C GLY A 106 6.78 -5.35 -5.99
N HIS A 107 7.55 -5.45 -7.07
CA HIS A 107 9.02 -5.28 -7.06
C HIS A 107 9.75 -6.26 -6.13
N LEU A 108 9.15 -7.43 -5.88
CA LEU A 108 9.75 -8.47 -5.06
C LEU A 108 10.94 -9.09 -5.80
N VAL A 109 11.96 -9.49 -5.04
CA VAL A 109 13.18 -10.10 -5.59
C VAL A 109 13.06 -11.62 -5.74
N GLU A 110 12.17 -12.26 -4.95
CA GLU A 110 11.97 -13.70 -4.88
C GLU A 110 10.47 -14.04 -5.04
N ARG A 111 10.19 -15.27 -5.49
CA ARG A 111 8.83 -15.80 -5.67
C ARG A 111 8.36 -16.62 -4.47
#